data_AF-A0A444WTL6-F1
#
_entry.id   AF-A0A444WTL6-F1
#
_cell.length_a   1.000
_cell.length_b   1.000
_cell.length_c   1.000
_cell.angle_alpha   90.00
_cell.angle_beta   90.00
_cell.angle_gamma   90.00
#
_symmetry.space_group_name_H-M   'P 1'
#
loop_
_entity.id
_entity.type
_entity.pdbx_description
1 polymer ?
#
loop_
_entity_poly.entity_id
_entity_poly.type
_entity_poly.pdbx_seq_one_letter_code
_entity_poly.pdbx_strand_id
1 'polypeptide(L)'
;MLHAIRKKGARPYWIPPEVLGELMRRWDTDAYRQLQARNTAARKSTRGTFLHTAGGTTFPEAKLRLNHSLGRPSRMDEFFEHTHTRKEDRT
;
A
#
# COMPACT_ATOMS: atom_id res chain seq x y z
N MET A 1 7.18 2.58 -11.07
CA MET A 1 8.27 2.75 -12.06
C MET A 1 8.85 1.41 -12.53
N LEU A 2 9.54 0.62 -11.68
CA LEU A 2 10.13 -0.68 -12.05
C LEU A 2 9.12 -1.74 -12.53
N HIS A 3 7.91 -1.75 -11.96
CA HIS A 3 6.83 -2.63 -12.44
C HIS A 3 6.48 -2.39 -13.93
N ALA A 4 6.49 -1.13 -14.37
CA ALA A 4 6.18 -0.78 -15.75
C ALA A 4 7.32 -1.19 -16.69
N ILE A 5 8.57 -1.08 -16.25
CA ILE A 5 9.75 -1.54 -17.00
C ILE A 5 9.67 -3.04 -17.23
N ARG A 6 9.37 -3.82 -16.18
CA ARG A 6 9.20 -5.27 -16.31
C ARG A 6 8.03 -5.64 -17.25
N LYS A 7 6.91 -4.93 -17.17
CA LYS A 7 5.69 -5.28 -17.92
C LYS A 7 5.70 -4.82 -19.37
N LYS A 8 6.34 -3.69 -19.67
CA LYS A 8 6.37 -3.06 -21.00
C LYS A 8 7.69 -3.28 -21.75
N GLY A 9 8.73 -3.78 -21.09
CA GLY A 9 10.06 -3.98 -21.68
C GLY A 9 10.80 -2.70 -22.05
N ALA A 10 10.22 -1.52 -21.78
CA ALA A 10 10.82 -0.24 -22.08
C ALA A 10 11.97 0.04 -21.09
N ARG A 11 13.21 -0.08 -21.56
CA ARG A 11 14.40 0.26 -20.79
C ARG A 11 14.51 1.78 -20.62
N PRO A 12 14.57 2.29 -19.39
CA PRO A 12 14.90 3.70 -19.16
C PRO A 12 16.37 3.98 -19.48
N TYR A 13 16.67 5.19 -19.94
CA TYR A 13 18.03 5.60 -20.29
C TYR A 13 19.01 5.50 -19.10
N TRP A 14 18.52 5.66 -17.86
CA TRP A 14 19.31 5.62 -16.64
C TRP A 14 19.60 4.20 -16.12
N ILE A 15 19.02 3.15 -16.71
CA ILE A 15 19.37 1.75 -16.38
C ILE A 15 20.33 1.22 -17.45
N PRO A 16 21.57 0.87 -17.08
CA PRO A 16 22.49 0.18 -17.98
C PRO A 16 21.89 -1.13 -18.50
N PRO A 17 22.09 -1.50 -19.77
CA PRO A 17 21.54 -2.72 -20.35
C PRO A 17 21.90 -4.00 -19.57
N GLU A 18 23.10 -4.06 -19.01
CA GLU A 18 23.63 -5.21 -18.26
C GLU A 18 22.83 -5.41 -16.97
N VAL A 19 22.58 -4.31 -16.26
CA VAL A 19 21.77 -4.27 -15.02
C VAL A 19 20.32 -4.63 -15.33
N LEU A 20 19.76 -4.14 -16.43
CA LEU A 20 18.40 -4.54 -16.84
C LEU A 20 18.33 -6.04 -17.11
N GLY A 21 19.32 -6.60 -17.82
CA GLY A 21 19.40 -8.03 -18.09
C GLY A 21 19.46 -8.87 -16.81
N GLU A 22 20.22 -8.44 -15.81
CA GLU A 22 20.30 -9.10 -14.51
C GLU A 22 18.97 -9.03 -13.74
N LEU A 23 18.33 -7.86 -13.72
CA LEU A 23 17.01 -7.69 -13.12
C LEU A 23 15.96 -8.60 -13.78
N MET A 24 15.97 -8.69 -15.10
CA MET A 24 15.08 -9.58 -15.84
C MET A 24 15.31 -11.04 -15.47
N ARG A 25 16.57 -11.51 -15.47
CA ARG A 25 16.92 -12.88 -15.04
C ARG A 25 16.43 -13.17 -13.63
N ARG A 26 16.65 -12.25 -12.69
CA ARG A 26 16.23 -12.41 -11.29
C ARG A 26 14.70 -12.48 -11.16
N TRP A 27 13.98 -11.64 -11.90
CA TRP A 27 12.52 -11.59 -11.88
C TRP A 27 11.85 -12.77 -12.58
N ASP A 28 12.55 -13.43 -13.50
CA ASP A 28 12.00 -14.56 -14.23
C ASP A 28 12.04 -15.87 -13.44
N THR A 29 12.80 -15.91 -12.35
CA THR A 29 12.86 -17.07 -11.45
C THR A 29 11.51 -17.40 -10.81
N ASP A 30 11.21 -18.69 -10.69
CA ASP A 30 9.97 -19.16 -10.07
C ASP A 30 9.84 -18.72 -8.61
N ALA A 31 10.96 -18.71 -7.87
CA ALA A 31 10.99 -18.21 -6.50
C ALA A 31 10.51 -16.75 -6.41
N TYR A 32 10.91 -15.90 -7.36
CA TYR A 32 10.45 -14.52 -7.40
C TYR A 32 8.98 -14.41 -7.80
N ARG A 33 8.53 -15.22 -8.78
CA ARG A 33 7.12 -15.25 -9.20
C ARG A 33 6.18 -15.69 -8.06
N GLN A 34 6.57 -16.70 -7.29
CA GLN A 34 5.84 -17.16 -6.11
C GLN A 34 5.79 -16.07 -5.02
N LEU A 35 6.92 -15.42 -4.75
CA LEU A 35 6.99 -14.30 -3.80
C LEU A 35 6.10 -13.14 -4.26
N GLN A 36 6.10 -12.82 -5.56
CA GLN A 36 5.23 -11.80 -6.13
C GLN A 36 3.76 -12.17 -5.92
N ALA A 37 3.36 -13.40 -6.25
CA ALA A 37 1.99 -13.86 -6.08
C ALA A 37 1.53 -13.75 -4.62
N ARG A 38 2.36 -14.21 -3.68
CA ARG A 38 2.10 -14.08 -2.23
C ARG A 38 1.95 -12.61 -1.80
N ASN A 39 2.84 -11.73 -2.24
CA ASN A 39 2.78 -10.31 -1.89
C ASN A 39 1.58 -9.61 -2.52
N THR A 40 1.19 -9.98 -3.74
CA THR A 40 -0.03 -9.46 -4.39
C THR A 40 -1.27 -9.94 -3.64
N ALA A 41 -1.33 -11.22 -3.25
CA ALA A 41 -2.42 -11.75 -2.43
C ALA A 41 -2.49 -11.07 -1.06
N ALA A 42 -1.34 -10.86 -0.40
CA ALA A 42 -1.28 -10.16 0.89
C ALA A 42 -1.74 -8.70 0.80
N ARG A 43 -1.38 -7.96 -0.27
CA ARG A 43 -1.88 -6.59 -0.50
C ARG A 43 -3.37 -6.54 -0.81
N LYS A 44 -3.90 -7.55 -1.51
CA LYS A 44 -5.34 -7.71 -1.74
C LYS A 44 -6.06 -8.25 -0.50
N SER A 45 -5.33 -8.77 0.48
CA SER A 45 -5.91 -9.30 1.69
C SER A 45 -6.57 -8.16 2.44
N THR A 46 -7.89 -8.28 2.55
CA THR A 46 -8.69 -7.53 3.51
C THR A 46 -8.58 -8.17 4.89
N ARG A 47 -7.76 -9.19 5.15
CA ARG A 47 -7.49 -9.66 6.52
C ARG A 47 -6.09 -9.25 6.93
N GLY A 48 -6.02 -8.21 7.75
CA GLY A 48 -4.82 -7.60 8.33
C GLY A 48 -5.26 -6.51 9.30
N THR A 49 -4.72 -6.51 10.53
CA THR A 49 -5.30 -5.87 11.72
C THR A 49 -5.16 -4.35 11.77
N PHE A 50 -4.46 -3.70 10.84
CA PHE A 50 -4.25 -2.24 10.88
C PHE A 50 -4.29 -1.64 9.48
N LEU A 51 -5.33 -1.95 8.71
CA LEU A 51 -5.56 -1.25 7.45
C LEU A 51 -6.07 0.16 7.77
N HIS A 52 -5.28 1.18 7.48
CA HIS A 52 -5.76 2.55 7.54
C HIS A 52 -6.94 2.74 6.56
N THR A 53 -8.14 2.97 7.09
CA THR A 53 -9.39 3.12 6.35
C THR A 53 -9.68 4.57 5.96
N ALA A 54 -8.90 5.53 6.50
CA ALA A 54 -9.01 6.96 6.19
C ALA A 54 -8.57 7.35 4.76
N GLY A 55 -8.15 6.37 3.95
CA GLY A 55 -7.67 6.59 2.58
C GLY A 55 -6.33 7.33 2.54
N GLY A 56 -6.05 7.99 1.41
CA GLY A 56 -4.83 8.78 1.20
C GLY A 56 -4.88 10.16 1.85
N THR A 57 -5.31 10.25 3.12
CA THR A 57 -5.33 11.51 3.88
C THR A 57 -4.16 11.56 4.84
N THR A 58 -3.62 12.75 5.05
CA THR A 58 -2.54 12.94 6.04
C THR A 58 -3.10 12.88 7.46
N PHE A 59 -2.27 12.54 8.45
CA PHE A 59 -2.69 12.49 9.86
C PHE A 59 -3.38 13.79 10.34
N PRO A 60 -2.83 15.00 10.09
CA PRO A 60 -3.47 16.24 10.50
C PRO A 60 -4.84 16.44 9.85
N GLU A 61 -4.97 16.11 8.57
CA GLU A 61 -6.22 16.24 7.82
C GLU A 61 -7.29 15.27 8.32
N ALA A 62 -6.93 14.00 8.52
CA ALA A 62 -7.83 13.00 9.07
C ALA A 62 -8.30 13.39 10.48
N LYS A 63 -7.39 13.93 11.31
CA LYS A 63 -7.72 14.37 12.66
C LYS A 63 -8.62 15.61 12.66
N LEU A 64 -8.38 16.57 11.77
CA LEU A 64 -9.24 17.74 11.61
C LEU A 64 -10.66 17.36 11.20
N ARG A 65 -10.80 16.45 10.22
CA ARG A 65 -12.10 15.94 9.77
C ARG A 65 -12.86 15.24 10.90
N LEU A 66 -12.16 14.42 11.69
CA LEU A 66 -12.75 13.76 12.87
C LEU A 66 -13.18 14.77 13.93
N ASN A 67 -12.33 15.75 14.24
CA ASN A 67 -12.66 16.80 15.22
C ASN A 67 -13.90 17.58 14.79
N HIS A 68 -14.01 17.93 13.52
CA HIS A 68 -15.18 18.59 12.96
C HIS A 68 -16.43 17.71 13.07
N SER A 69 -16.32 16.41 12.79
CA SER A 69 -17.43 15.46 12.94
C SER A 69 -17.88 15.27 14.39
N LEU A 70 -16.97 15.40 15.36
CA LEU A 70 -17.27 15.27 16.79
C LEU A 70 -17.66 16.60 17.45
N GLY A 71 -17.45 17.73 16.78
CA GLY A 71 -17.60 19.07 17.36
C GLY A 71 -16.58 19.37 18.48
N ARG A 72 -15.57 18.51 18.67
CA ARG A 72 -14.54 18.62 19.72
C ARG A 72 -13.23 17.98 19.27
N PRO A 73 -12.10 18.29 19.92
CA PRO A 73 -10.87 17.54 19.71
C PRO A 73 -11.05 16.05 20.01
N SER A 74 -10.66 15.20 19.06
CA SER A 74 -10.60 13.74 19.19
C SER A 74 -9.42 13.32 20.06
N ARG A 75 -9.66 12.30 20.87
CA ARG A 75 -8.60 11.57 21.58
C ARG A 75 -7.89 10.60 20.63
N MET A 76 -6.71 10.12 21.02
CA MET A 76 -5.90 9.26 20.14
C MET A 76 -6.51 7.87 19.92
N ASP A 77 -7.19 7.32 20.91
CA ASP A 77 -7.98 6.10 20.82
C ASP A 77 -9.16 6.26 19.85
N GLU A 78 -9.92 7.35 19.96
CA GLU A 78 -11.03 7.66 19.03
C GLU A 78 -10.54 7.84 17.59
N PHE A 79 -9.39 8.50 17.42
CA PHE A 79 -8.76 8.66 16.11
C PHE A 79 -8.28 7.33 15.55
N PHE A 80 -7.67 6.49 16.38
CA PHE A 80 -7.20 5.17 15.98
C PHE A 80 -8.36 4.30 15.51
N GLU A 81 -9.44 4.22 16.30
CA GLU A 81 -10.65 3.50 15.93
C GLU A 81 -11.27 4.06 14.65
N HIS A 82 -11.36 5.38 14.51
CA HIS A 82 -11.90 5.99 13.28
C HIS A 82 -11.08 5.66 12.02
N THR A 83 -9.76 5.56 12.16
CA THR A 83 -8.85 5.37 11.03
C THR A 83 -8.45 3.93 10.78
N HIS A 84 -8.72 2.99 11.68
CA HIS A 84 -8.35 1.58 11.56
C HIS A 84 -9.53 0.61 11.71
N THR A 85 -10.70 1.10 12.11
CA THR A 85 -11.93 0.30 12.06
C THR A 85 -12.56 0.44 10.68
N ARG A 86 -12.98 -0.68 10.12
CA ARG A 86 -13.69 -0.71 8.85
C ARG A 86 -15.13 -0.34 9.06
N LYS A 87 -15.74 0.27 8.04
CA LYS A 87 -17.18 0.52 8.04
C LYS A 87 -17.99 -0.77 8.21
N GLU A 88 -17.46 -1.91 7.73
CA GLU A 88 -18.05 -3.25 7.86
C GLU A 88 -17.95 -3.83 9.28
N ASP A 89 -16.96 -3.39 10.07
CA ASP A 89 -16.71 -3.90 11.43
C ASP A 89 -17.36 -3.01 12.52
N ARG A 90 -17.92 -1.86 12.14
CA ARG A 90 -18.75 -1.03 13.03
C ARG A 90 -20.16 -1.64 13.09
N THR A 91 -20.35 -2.54 14.04
CA THR A 91 -21.67 -3.10 14.38
C THR A 91 -22.45 -2.15 15.28
#